data_AF-A0A5N6JWD7-F1
#
_entry.id   AF-A0A5N6JWD7-F1
#
_cell.length_a   1.000
_cell.length_b   1.000
_cell.length_c   1.000
_cell.angle_alpha   90.00
_cell.angle_beta   90.00
_cell.angle_gamma   90.00
#
_symmetry.space_group_name_H-M   'P 1'
#
loop_
_entity.id
_entity.type
_entity.pdbx_description
1 polymer ?
#
loop_
_entity_poly.entity_id
_entity_poly.type
_entity_poly.pdbx_seq_one_letter_code
_entity_poly.pdbx_strand_id
1 'polypeptide(L)' 'MKALSLGLLRGSIDQVDEIARINWVQPKVLDMTQIDGMRTRLGEWDSSVETLGNWIESKGQDVWAA' A
#
# COMPACT_ATOMS: atom_id res chain seq x y z
N MET A 1 -13.61 -17.34 -9.74
CA MET A 1 -12.43 -18.16 -9.33
C MET A 1 -11.32 -18.29 -10.37
N LYS A 2 -11.52 -18.04 -11.68
CA LYS A 2 -10.49 -18.27 -12.73
C LYS A 2 -9.12 -17.63 -12.44
N ALA A 3 -9.07 -16.37 -11.99
CA ALA A 3 -7.80 -15.69 -11.70
C ALA A 3 -7.05 -16.28 -10.47
N LEU A 4 -7.77 -16.80 -9.48
CA LEU A 4 -7.19 -17.52 -8.34
C LEU A 4 -6.67 -18.89 -8.79
N SER A 5 -7.44 -19.61 -9.59
CA SER A 5 -7.06 -20.94 -10.11
C SER A 5 -5.88 -20.89 -11.08
N LEU A 6 -5.77 -19.82 -11.87
CA LEU A 6 -4.64 -19.59 -12.78
C LEU A 6 -3.41 -19.01 -12.08
N GLY A 7 -3.49 -18.76 -10.76
CA GLY A 7 -2.38 -18.20 -9.98
C GLY A 7 -2.03 -16.75 -10.33
N LEU A 8 -2.90 -16.03 -11.03
CA LEU A 8 -2.72 -14.60 -11.37
C LEU A 8 -2.90 -13.72 -10.14
N LEU A 9 -3.75 -14.17 -9.21
CA LEU A 9 -4.07 -13.52 -7.95
C LEU A 9 -3.96 -14.55 -6.83
N ARG A 10 -3.52 -14.11 -5.65
CA ARG A 10 -3.68 -14.88 -4.41
C ARG A 10 -4.49 -14.03 -3.43
N GLY A 11 -5.31 -14.70 -2.63
CA GLY A 11 -6.23 -14.05 -1.71
C GLY A 11 -7.36 -14.94 -1.26
N SER A 12 -8.29 -14.36 -0.52
CA SER A 12 -9.52 -14.98 -0.04
C SER A 12 -10.73 -14.18 -0.52
N ILE A 13 -11.84 -14.87 -0.80
CA ILE A 13 -13.11 -14.23 -1.12
C ILE A 13 -14.03 -14.45 0.07
N ASP A 14 -14.48 -13.35 0.67
CA ASP A 14 -15.60 -13.35 1.59
C ASP A 14 -16.88 -13.19 0.79
N GLN A 15 -17.66 -14.27 0.67
CA GLN A 15 -18.88 -14.25 -0.12
C GLN A 15 -20.03 -13.53 0.61
N VAL A 16 -20.05 -13.53 1.95
CA VAL A 16 -21.14 -12.93 2.72
C VAL A 16 -21.08 -11.41 2.66
N ASP A 17 -19.87 -10.88 2.82
CA ASP A 17 -19.63 -9.43 2.71
C ASP A 17 -19.41 -8.98 1.25
N GLU A 18 -19.37 -9.91 0.29
CA GLU A 18 -19.05 -9.68 -1.13
C GLU A 18 -17.67 -9.02 -1.35
N ILE A 19 -16.70 -9.29 -0.46
CA ILE A 19 -15.36 -8.69 -0.50
C ILE A 19 -14.30 -9.69 -0.97
N ALA A 20 -13.51 -9.30 -1.97
CA ALA A 20 -12.30 -10.02 -2.37
C ALA A 20 -11.05 -9.40 -1.72
N ARG A 21 -10.40 -10.13 -0.82
CA ARG A 21 -9.16 -9.72 -0.16
C ARG A 21 -7.97 -10.26 -0.94
N ILE A 22 -7.27 -9.40 -1.67
CA ILE A 22 -6.11 -9.76 -2.48
C ILE A 22 -4.84 -9.41 -1.71
N ASN A 23 -3.98 -10.39 -1.51
CA ASN A 23 -2.69 -10.24 -0.81
C ASN A 23 -1.48 -10.39 -1.74
N TRP A 24 -1.68 -10.87 -2.97
CA TRP A 24 -0.63 -10.87 -4.00
C TRP A 24 -1.21 -10.85 -5.41
N VAL A 25 -0.49 -10.19 -6.31
CA VAL A 25 -0.80 -10.06 -7.74
C VAL A 25 0.44 -10.43 -8.55
N GLN A 26 0.25 -11.14 -9.66
CA GLN A 26 1.35 -11.46 -10.57
C GLN A 26 1.98 -10.17 -11.15
N PRO A 27 3.31 -9.99 -11.04
CA PRO A 27 4.01 -8.90 -11.70
C PRO A 27 3.82 -8.95 -13.22
N LYS A 28 3.68 -7.79 -13.85
CA LYS A 28 3.49 -7.65 -15.29
C LYS A 28 4.41 -6.57 -15.86
N VAL A 29 4.58 -6.57 -17.18
CA VAL A 29 5.24 -5.46 -17.89
C VAL A 29 4.42 -4.20 -17.71
N LEU A 30 5.08 -3.10 -17.36
CA LEU A 30 4.44 -1.82 -17.08
C LEU A 30 4.63 -0.84 -18.22
N ASP A 31 3.60 -0.05 -18.49
CA ASP A 31 3.68 1.11 -19.37
C ASP A 31 4.09 2.38 -18.59
N MET A 32 4.41 3.46 -19.31
CA MET A 32 4.87 4.71 -18.69
C MET A 32 3.83 5.35 -17.78
N THR A 33 2.54 5.21 -18.09
CA THR A 33 1.45 5.75 -17.27
C THR A 33 1.33 4.99 -15.95
N GLN A 34 1.49 3.67 -15.97
CA GLN A 34 1.51 2.82 -14.78
C GLN A 34 2.71 3.14 -13.89
N ILE A 35 3.88 3.39 -14.49
CA ILE A 35 5.09 3.81 -13.75
C ILE A 35 4.87 5.16 -13.07
N ASP A 36 4.28 6.14 -13.76
CA ASP A 36 3.94 7.43 -13.16
C ASP A 36 2.95 7.28 -12.00
N GLY A 37 1.94 6.43 -12.16
CA GLY A 37 1.01 6.09 -11.07
C GLY A 37 1.70 5.49 -9.84
N MET A 38 2.73 4.65 -10.02
CA MET A 38 3.53 4.14 -8.91
C MET A 38 4.36 5.24 -8.25
N ARG A 39 4.96 6.13 -9.05
CA ARG A 39 5.74 7.27 -8.55
C ARG A 39 4.89 8.17 -7.67
N THR A 40 3.68 8.50 -8.10
CA THR A 40 2.75 9.33 -7.31
C THR A 40 2.42 8.68 -5.96
N ARG A 41 2.09 7.38 -5.95
CA ARG A 41 1.80 6.66 -4.69
C ARG A 41 2.99 6.63 -3.74
N LEU A 42 4.21 6.47 -4.25
CA LEU A 42 5.42 6.52 -3.44
C LEU A 42 5.66 7.92 -2.86
N GLY A 43 5.41 8.98 -3.65
CA GLY A 43 5.49 10.35 -3.16
C GLY A 43 4.46 10.66 -2.07
N GLU A 44 3.21 10.23 -2.25
CA GLU A 44 2.17 10.38 -1.22
C GLU A 44 2.54 9.65 0.08
N TRP A 45 3.12 8.46 -0.04
CA TRP A 45 3.59 7.70 1.11
C TRP A 45 4.75 8.40 1.83
N ASP A 46 5.72 8.92 1.08
CA ASP A 46 6.85 9.69 1.64
C ASP A 46 6.37 10.92 2.43
N SER A 47 5.48 11.72 1.84
CA SER A 47 4.87 12.88 2.53
C SER A 47 4.06 12.47 3.78
N SER A 48 3.39 11.32 3.73
CA SER A 48 2.67 10.78 4.89
C SER A 48 3.62 10.40 6.03
N VAL A 49 4.79 9.82 5.70
CA VAL A 49 5.83 9.46 6.68
C VAL A 49 6.49 10.72 7.24
N GLU A 50 6.78 11.73 6.42
CA GLU A 50 7.31 13.02 6.87
C GLU A 50 6.36 13.72 7.86
N THR A 51 5.07 13.76 7.52
CA THR A 51 4.03 14.32 8.40
C THR A 51 3.96 13.59 9.74
N LEU A 52 4.04 12.25 9.70
CA LEU A 52 4.09 11.44 10.90
C LEU A 52 5.36 11.72 11.73
N GLY A 53 6.51 11.86 11.08
CA GLY A 53 7.78 12.20 11.73
C GLY A 53 7.70 13.54 12.46
N ASN A 54 7.21 14.58 11.77
CA ASN A 54 7.02 15.92 12.35
C ASN A 54 6.03 15.89 13.54
N TRP A 55 4.97 15.09 13.44
CA TRP A 55 4.02 14.92 14.54
C TRP A 55 4.66 14.22 15.75
N ILE A 56 5.46 13.17 15.51
CA ILE A 56 6.20 12.46 16.57
C ILE A 56 7.20 13.40 17.23
N GLU A 57 7.94 14.20 16.48
CA GLU A 57 8.89 15.16 17.03
C GLU A 57 8.18 16.20 17.92
N SER A 58 7.08 16.78 17.42
CA SER A 58 6.29 17.77 18.17
C SER A 58 5.69 17.21 19.47
N LYS A 59 5.26 15.94 19.49
CA LYS A 59 4.69 15.31 20.69
C LYS A 59 5.73 14.65 21.59
N GLY A 60 6.85 14.24 21.01
CA GLY A 60 7.93 13.53 21.67
C GLY A 60 8.94 14.43 22.35
N GLN A 61 8.93 15.74 22.10
CA GLN A 61 9.84 16.69 22.78
C GLN A 61 9.83 16.55 24.32
N ASP A 62 8.68 16.23 24.92
CA ASP A 62 8.56 16.03 26.37
C ASP A 62 9.12 14.68 26.87
N VAL A 63 9.36 13.73 25.97
CA VAL A 63 9.81 12.36 26.29
C VAL A 63 11.27 12.12 25.89
N TRP A 64 11.77 12.83 24.87
CA TRP A 64 13.11 12.64 24.29
C TRP A 64 14.20 13.56 24.87
N ALA A 65 14.00 14.14 26.07
CA ALA A 65 15.03 14.87 26.80
C ALA A 65 15.31 14.24 28.18
N ALA A 66 16.43 13.52 28.27
CA ALA A 66 17.30 13.40 29.44
C ALA A 66 18.75 13.53 28.97
#